data_AF-A0A8T3MXN4-F1
#
_entry.id   AF-A0A8T3MXN4-F1
#
_cell.length_a   1.000
_cell.length_b   1.000
_cell.length_c   1.000
_cell.angle_alpha   90.00
_cell.angle_beta   90.00
_cell.angle_gamma   90.00
#
_symmetry.space_group_name_H-M   'P 1'
#
loop_
_entity.id
_entity.type
_entity.pdbx_description
1 polymer ?
#
loop_
_entity_poly.entity_id
_entity_poly.type
_entity_poly.pdbx_seq_one_letter_code
_entity_poly.pdbx_strand_id
1 'polypeptide(L)'
;MPERLPPPGPSFLREHVLATSAGRNLSVGMSQPTTTDDGWWLAIVWVTDDDGVVSFVDLAPAGGPRPEPPLVRLGPSLAGALSGMILEDAGRLCIRLATVVPADDPTRPWRVPAAVRTAFKWEPMRAAAMLPNELAETVLAAFRRSAEALARP
;
A
#
# COMPACT_ATOMS: atom_id res chain seq x y z
N MET A 1 14.28 -3.97 16.25
CA MET A 1 13.38 -4.60 15.26
C MET A 1 14.21 -5.54 14.39
N PRO A 2 13.72 -6.74 14.01
CA PRO A 2 14.41 -7.54 12.99
C PRO A 2 14.56 -6.71 11.70
N GLU A 3 15.60 -6.99 10.92
CA GLU A 3 15.91 -6.24 9.69
C GLU A 3 14.79 -6.35 8.62
N ARG A 4 14.05 -7.47 8.64
CA ARG A 4 12.87 -7.75 7.82
C ARG A 4 11.75 -8.27 8.71
N LEU A 5 10.52 -7.82 8.49
CA LEU A 5 9.35 -8.46 9.12
C LEU A 5 8.92 -9.66 8.27
N PRO A 6 8.40 -10.74 8.90
CA PRO A 6 7.70 -11.75 8.12
C PRO A 6 6.45 -11.12 7.46
N PRO A 7 6.03 -11.63 6.29
CA PRO A 7 4.74 -11.26 5.72
C PRO A 7 3.60 -11.46 6.74
N PRO A 8 2.55 -10.62 6.72
CA PRO A 8 1.41 -10.77 7.63
C PRO A 8 0.67 -12.12 7.53
N GLY A 9 0.92 -12.87 6.45
CA GLY A 9 0.35 -14.16 6.12
C GLY A 9 0.55 -14.43 4.63
N PRO A 10 -0.01 -15.53 4.08
CA PRO A 10 -0.09 -15.71 2.64
C PRO A 10 -0.87 -14.57 2.00
N SER A 11 -0.45 -14.12 0.82
CA SER A 11 -1.22 -13.15 0.05
C SER A 11 -2.57 -13.75 -0.36
N PHE A 12 -3.64 -12.98 -0.14
CA PHE A 12 -5.02 -13.35 -0.49
C PHE A 12 -5.20 -13.51 -2.01
N LEU A 13 -4.52 -12.66 -2.78
CA LEU A 13 -4.44 -12.75 -4.23
C LEU A 13 -3.04 -13.20 -4.64
N ARG A 14 -2.92 -13.60 -5.92
CA ARG A 14 -1.61 -13.79 -6.52
C ARG A 14 -0.82 -12.50 -6.42
N GLU A 15 0.41 -12.59 -5.92
CA GLU A 15 1.26 -11.43 -5.76
C GLU A 15 1.61 -10.80 -7.11
N HIS A 16 1.74 -9.47 -7.13
CA HIS A 16 2.18 -8.77 -8.34
C HIS A 16 3.66 -8.47 -8.27
N VAL A 17 4.38 -8.77 -9.35
CA VAL A 17 5.78 -8.35 -9.49
C VAL A 17 5.84 -6.83 -9.51
N LEU A 18 6.71 -6.26 -8.69
CA LEU A 18 6.95 -4.83 -8.58
C LEU A 18 8.23 -4.46 -9.33
N ALA A 19 8.09 -3.60 -10.33
CA ALA A 19 9.24 -3.16 -11.13
C ALA A 19 10.08 -2.14 -10.34
N THR A 20 11.32 -2.49 -10.01
CA THR A 20 12.28 -1.54 -9.41
C THR A 20 13.36 -1.16 -10.40
N SER A 21 13.86 0.08 -10.31
CA SER A 21 15.05 0.52 -11.05
C SER A 21 16.34 -0.19 -10.61
N ALA A 22 16.33 -0.83 -9.44
CA ALA A 22 17.48 -1.50 -8.83
C ALA A 22 17.59 -3.00 -9.18
N GLY A 23 16.71 -3.53 -10.04
CA GLY A 23 16.77 -4.92 -10.49
C GLY A 23 16.48 -5.98 -9.40
N ARG A 24 15.87 -5.58 -8.28
CA ARG A 24 15.44 -6.51 -7.23
C ARG A 24 14.11 -7.16 -7.60
N ASN A 25 14.01 -8.47 -7.32
CA ASN A 25 12.76 -9.22 -7.43
C ASN A 25 11.88 -8.90 -6.23
N LEU A 26 11.06 -7.87 -6.36
CA LEU A 26 10.06 -7.52 -5.35
C LEU A 26 8.68 -7.93 -5.83
N SER A 27 7.84 -8.35 -4.89
CA SER A 27 6.41 -8.57 -5.14
C SER A 27 5.56 -7.77 -4.15
N VAL A 28 4.32 -7.49 -4.54
CA VAL A 28 3.32 -6.94 -3.62
C VAL A 28 2.25 -7.96 -3.30
N GLY A 29 1.90 -8.02 -2.02
CA GLY A 29 0.86 -8.88 -1.49
C GLY A 29 -0.20 -8.11 -0.72
N MET A 30 -1.29 -8.79 -0.41
CA MET A 30 -2.45 -8.24 0.30
C MET A 30 -3.04 -9.29 1.26
N SER A 31 -3.45 -8.87 2.45
CA SER A 31 -4.18 -9.73 3.38
C SER A 31 -5.60 -9.94 2.88
N GLN A 32 -6.27 -10.99 3.35
CA GLN A 32 -7.71 -11.09 3.11
C GLN A 32 -8.41 -9.84 3.66
N PRO A 33 -9.20 -9.14 2.83
CA PRO A 33 -9.87 -7.94 3.29
C PRO A 33 -11.03 -8.27 4.23
N THR A 34 -11.31 -7.34 5.13
CA THR A 34 -12.45 -7.41 6.05
C THR A 34 -13.26 -6.13 5.95
N THR A 35 -14.56 -6.19 6.20
CA THR A 35 -15.42 -5.00 6.23
C THR A 35 -15.97 -4.81 7.63
N THR A 36 -15.87 -3.60 8.17
CA THR A 36 -16.45 -3.24 9.47
C THR A 36 -17.94 -2.93 9.34
N ASP A 37 -18.65 -2.93 10.47
CA ASP A 37 -20.09 -2.61 10.51
C ASP A 37 -20.40 -1.18 10.02
N ASP A 38 -19.47 -0.24 10.18
CA ASP A 38 -19.58 1.13 9.68
C ASP A 38 -19.10 1.31 8.23
N GLY A 39 -18.86 0.20 7.52
CA GLY A 39 -18.63 0.13 6.08
C GLY A 39 -17.20 0.39 5.62
N TRP A 40 -16.21 0.37 6.53
CA TRP A 40 -14.80 0.43 6.12
C TRP A 40 -14.32 -0.94 5.65
N TRP A 41 -13.83 -0.97 4.42
CA TRP A 41 -13.08 -2.08 3.88
C TRP A 41 -11.62 -1.93 4.29
N LEU A 42 -11.09 -2.94 4.99
CA LEU A 42 -9.77 -2.96 5.61
C LEU A 42 -8.91 -4.06 4.98
N ALA A 43 -7.67 -3.74 4.67
CA ALA A 43 -6.65 -4.71 4.29
C ALA A 43 -5.26 -4.23 4.72
N ILE A 44 -4.31 -5.16 4.79
CA ILE A 44 -2.88 -4.85 4.83
C ILE A 44 -2.32 -5.13 3.45
N VAL A 45 -1.61 -4.18 2.87
CA VAL A 45 -0.80 -4.36 1.65
C VAL A 45 0.67 -4.25 2.00
N TRP A 46 1.52 -5.03 1.34
CA TRP A 46 2.96 -5.03 1.61
C TRP A 46 3.80 -5.26 0.37
N VAL A 47 5.09 -4.93 0.48
CA VAL A 47 6.13 -5.28 -0.50
C VAL A 47 7.08 -6.29 0.15
N THR A 48 7.39 -7.39 -0.54
CA THR A 48 8.25 -8.47 -0.03
C THR A 48 9.32 -8.85 -1.05
N ASP A 49 10.41 -9.42 -0.55
CA ASP A 49 11.34 -10.27 -1.29
C ASP A 49 11.38 -11.67 -0.64
N ASP A 50 12.36 -12.49 -1.02
CA ASP A 50 12.54 -13.85 -0.50
C ASP A 50 12.84 -13.88 1.02
N ASP A 51 13.34 -12.78 1.60
CA ASP A 51 13.68 -12.66 3.02
C ASP A 51 12.54 -12.07 3.87
N GLY A 52 11.50 -11.52 3.23
CA GLY A 52 10.29 -10.99 3.87
C GLY A 52 9.98 -9.55 3.47
N VAL A 53 9.24 -8.86 4.33
CA VAL A 53 8.77 -7.48 4.06
C VAL A 53 9.96 -6.54 4.04
N VAL A 54 10.20 -5.91 2.89
CA VAL A 54 11.28 -4.94 2.69
C VAL A 54 10.99 -3.64 3.42
N SER A 55 11.98 -2.75 3.55
CA SER A 55 11.75 -1.43 4.13
C SER A 55 11.39 -0.42 3.04
N PHE A 56 10.63 0.63 3.37
CA PHE A 56 10.38 1.72 2.42
C PHE A 56 11.67 2.35 1.89
N VAL A 57 12.77 2.31 2.64
CA VAL A 57 14.09 2.77 2.14
C VAL A 57 14.55 2.00 0.90
N ASP A 58 14.16 0.74 0.76
CA ASP A 58 14.44 -0.10 -0.42
C ASP A 58 13.63 0.35 -1.66
N LEU A 59 12.61 1.19 -1.45
CA LEU A 59 11.71 1.76 -2.48
C LEU A 59 11.96 3.25 -2.73
N ALA A 60 12.88 3.86 -2.00
CA ALA A 60 13.17 5.29 -2.08
C ALA A 60 13.85 5.65 -3.41
N PRO A 61 13.77 6.92 -3.86
CA PRO A 61 14.56 7.39 -4.99
C PRO A 61 16.05 7.10 -4.79
N ALA A 62 16.71 6.61 -5.86
CA ALA A 62 18.12 6.22 -5.80
C ALA A 62 19.09 7.41 -5.61
N GLY A 63 18.64 8.64 -5.88
CA GLY A 63 19.42 9.85 -5.73
C GLY A 63 18.56 11.06 -5.36
N GLY A 64 19.21 12.11 -4.85
CA GLY A 64 18.54 13.31 -4.32
C GLY A 64 18.27 13.24 -2.81
N PRO A 65 17.89 14.36 -2.17
CA PRO A 65 17.45 14.35 -0.78
C PRO A 65 16.23 13.46 -0.64
N ARG A 66 16.20 12.61 0.40
CA ARG A 66 15.04 11.75 0.64
C ARG A 66 13.83 12.65 0.90
N PRO A 67 12.72 12.45 0.17
CA PRO A 67 11.57 13.34 0.25
C PRO A 67 10.81 13.13 1.56
N GLU A 68 9.63 13.77 1.64
CA GLU A 68 8.64 13.59 2.71
C GLU A 68 8.42 12.11 3.10
N PRO A 69 7.90 11.82 4.31
CA PRO A 69 7.62 10.45 4.75
C PRO A 69 6.89 9.61 3.68
N PRO A 70 7.15 8.30 3.59
CA PRO A 70 6.70 7.48 2.46
C PRO A 70 5.19 7.50 2.24
N LEU A 71 4.39 7.55 3.31
CA LEU A 71 2.94 7.63 3.21
C LEU A 71 2.42 8.96 2.64
N VAL A 72 3.18 10.05 2.77
CA VAL A 72 2.81 11.35 2.18
C VAL A 72 2.92 11.31 0.65
N ARG A 73 3.83 10.48 0.10
CA ARG A 73 3.92 10.23 -1.34
C ARG A 73 2.97 9.13 -1.82
N LEU A 74 2.92 8.02 -1.08
CA LEU A 74 2.10 6.86 -1.42
C LEU A 74 0.61 7.20 -1.39
N GLY A 75 0.16 7.96 -0.39
CA GLY A 75 -1.26 8.23 -0.15
C GLY A 75 -1.95 8.94 -1.30
N PRO A 76 -1.47 10.10 -1.77
CA PRO A 76 -2.03 10.78 -2.92
C PRO A 76 -2.00 9.94 -4.19
N SER A 77 -0.92 9.18 -4.42
CA SER A 77 -0.82 8.28 -5.58
C SER A 77 -1.88 7.18 -5.54
N LEU A 78 -2.06 6.53 -4.38
CA LEU A 78 -3.02 5.45 -4.19
C LEU A 78 -4.47 5.98 -4.26
N ALA A 79 -4.74 7.11 -3.61
CA ALA A 79 -6.04 7.77 -3.65
C ALA A 79 -6.40 8.18 -5.08
N GLY A 80 -5.45 8.74 -5.84
CA GLY A 80 -5.65 9.07 -7.25
C GLY A 80 -5.90 7.84 -8.13
N ALA A 81 -5.15 6.76 -7.91
CA ALA A 81 -5.30 5.51 -8.66
C ALA A 81 -6.65 4.80 -8.40
N LEU A 82 -7.28 5.08 -7.27
CA LEU A 82 -8.59 4.56 -6.85
C LEU A 82 -9.70 5.63 -6.89
N SER A 83 -9.43 6.79 -7.46
CA SER A 83 -10.40 7.87 -7.57
C SER A 83 -11.62 7.43 -8.37
N GLY A 84 -12.83 7.77 -7.91
CA GLY A 84 -14.09 7.32 -8.49
C GLY A 84 -14.54 5.92 -8.06
N MET A 85 -13.69 5.18 -7.34
CA MET A 85 -14.06 3.95 -6.62
C MET A 85 -14.27 4.22 -5.12
N ILE A 86 -13.42 5.06 -4.53
CA ILE A 86 -13.52 5.46 -3.12
C ILE A 86 -14.67 6.47 -2.97
N LEU A 87 -15.49 6.27 -1.94
CA LEU A 87 -16.57 7.18 -1.56
C LEU A 87 -16.01 8.58 -1.29
N GLU A 88 -16.61 9.59 -1.89
CA GLU A 88 -16.34 10.98 -1.55
C GLU A 88 -17.36 11.49 -0.53
N ASP A 89 -16.86 11.94 0.62
CA ASP A 89 -17.68 12.55 1.67
C ASP A 89 -17.16 13.95 1.99
N ALA A 90 -18.05 14.95 1.93
CA ALA A 90 -17.72 16.36 2.12
C ALA A 90 -16.49 16.86 1.33
N GLY A 91 -16.34 16.41 0.08
CA GLY A 91 -15.22 16.81 -0.79
C GLY A 91 -13.91 16.06 -0.53
N ARG A 92 -13.94 14.96 0.23
CA ARG A 92 -12.76 14.17 0.58
C ARG A 92 -12.99 12.68 0.34
N LEU A 93 -12.02 12.05 -0.31
CA LEU A 93 -12.02 10.60 -0.46
C LEU A 93 -11.91 9.92 0.92
N CYS A 94 -12.81 8.97 1.18
CA CYS A 94 -12.84 8.18 2.40
C CYS A 94 -11.74 7.10 2.38
N ILE A 95 -10.49 7.52 2.56
CA ILE A 95 -9.30 6.67 2.64
C ILE A 95 -8.52 6.96 3.92
N ARG A 96 -7.97 5.91 4.54
CA ARG A 96 -7.03 6.02 5.66
C ARG A 96 -5.87 5.07 5.44
N LEU A 97 -4.66 5.56 5.69
CA LEU A 97 -3.42 4.81 5.54
C LEU A 97 -2.57 4.96 6.80
N ALA A 98 -1.98 3.85 7.25
CA ALA A 98 -1.01 3.85 8.34
C ALA A 98 0.01 2.74 8.11
N THR A 99 1.27 2.93 8.51
CA THR A 99 2.24 1.84 8.47
C THR A 99 1.85 0.75 9.48
N VAL A 100 2.18 -0.50 9.19
CA VAL A 100 1.92 -1.60 10.12
C VAL A 100 2.72 -1.41 11.42
N VAL A 101 3.96 -0.92 11.28
CA VAL A 101 4.85 -0.56 12.38
C VAL A 101 5.25 0.91 12.23
N PRO A 102 5.18 1.74 13.29
CA PRO A 102 5.62 3.13 13.24
C PRO A 102 7.15 3.22 13.09
N ALA A 103 7.65 4.40 12.72
CA ALA A 103 9.09 4.64 12.69
C ALA A 103 9.66 4.75 14.11
N ASP A 104 10.69 3.96 14.42
CA ASP A 104 11.42 4.05 15.69
C ASP A 104 12.11 5.42 15.83
N ASP A 105 12.60 5.97 14.71
CA ASP A 105 13.23 7.28 14.62
C ASP A 105 12.42 8.19 13.67
N PRO A 106 11.71 9.21 14.18
CA PRO A 106 10.92 10.14 13.37
C PRO A 106 11.74 10.91 12.33
N THR A 107 13.06 11.05 12.53
CA THR A 107 13.96 11.69 11.56
C THR A 107 14.34 10.77 10.40
N ARG A 108 14.00 9.48 10.49
CA ARG A 108 14.25 8.45 9.47
C ARG A 108 12.94 7.74 9.09
N PRO A 109 11.91 8.46 8.60
CA PRO A 109 10.57 7.91 8.39
C PRO A 109 10.49 6.83 7.29
N TRP A 110 11.56 6.70 6.50
CA TRP A 110 11.70 5.67 5.46
C TRP A 110 12.22 4.33 5.99
N ARG A 111 12.80 4.29 7.20
CA ARG A 111 13.32 3.05 7.83
C ARG A 111 12.21 2.32 8.57
N VAL A 112 11.12 2.05 7.86
CA VAL A 112 9.99 1.24 8.35
C VAL A 112 9.65 0.18 7.32
N PRO A 113 9.05 -0.95 7.73
CA PRO A 113 8.58 -1.97 6.80
C PRO A 113 7.60 -1.38 5.77
N ALA A 114 7.73 -1.80 4.52
CA ALA A 114 6.85 -1.45 3.41
C ALA A 114 5.53 -2.22 3.49
N ALA A 115 4.86 -2.15 4.64
CA ALA A 115 3.56 -2.73 4.92
C ALA A 115 2.62 -1.65 5.47
N VAL A 116 1.43 -1.53 4.89
CA VAL A 116 0.47 -0.45 5.12
C VAL A 116 -0.89 -1.04 5.44
N ARG A 117 -1.48 -0.60 6.55
CA ARG A 117 -2.91 -0.76 6.83
C ARG A 117 -3.67 0.23 5.98
N THR A 118 -4.57 -0.28 5.14
CA THR A 118 -5.43 0.51 4.26
C THR A 118 -6.87 0.36 4.69
N ALA A 119 -7.59 1.48 4.77
CA ALA A 119 -9.02 1.50 4.98
C ALA A 119 -9.68 2.37 3.90
N PHE A 120 -10.75 1.87 3.30
CA PHE A 120 -11.53 2.60 2.30
C PHE A 120 -13.03 2.48 2.62
N LYS A 121 -13.80 3.55 2.39
CA LYS A 121 -15.22 3.38 2.08
C LYS A 121 -15.37 3.43 0.57
N TRP A 122 -16.09 2.48 0.00
CA TRP A 122 -16.28 2.42 -1.45
C TRP A 122 -17.58 3.11 -1.87
N GLU A 123 -17.60 3.66 -3.07
CA GLU A 123 -18.82 4.09 -3.74
C GLU A 123 -19.79 2.90 -3.87
N PRO A 124 -20.98 2.93 -3.23
CA PRO A 124 -21.81 1.73 -3.09
C PRO A 124 -22.21 1.09 -4.41
N MET A 125 -22.55 1.91 -5.41
CA MET A 125 -22.94 1.42 -6.74
C MET A 125 -21.77 0.78 -7.49
N ARG A 126 -20.54 1.27 -7.29
CA ARG A 126 -19.34 0.71 -7.91
C ARG A 126 -18.97 -0.61 -7.25
N ALA A 127 -18.95 -0.65 -5.92
CA ALA A 127 -18.64 -1.86 -5.16
C ALA A 127 -19.66 -2.98 -5.41
N ALA A 128 -20.96 -2.65 -5.51
CA ALA A 128 -22.01 -3.64 -5.78
C ALA A 128 -21.90 -4.30 -7.17
N ALA A 129 -21.22 -3.65 -8.12
CA ALA A 129 -21.03 -4.16 -9.47
C ALA A 129 -19.78 -5.05 -9.62
N MET A 130 -19.00 -5.26 -8.55
CA MET A 130 -17.73 -6.00 -8.58
C MET A 130 -17.77 -7.22 -7.68
N LEU A 131 -17.10 -8.28 -8.11
CA LEU A 131 -16.78 -9.40 -7.25
C LEU A 131 -15.74 -8.99 -6.18
N PRO A 132 -15.74 -9.61 -4.99
CA PRO A 132 -14.76 -9.29 -3.94
C PRO A 132 -13.30 -9.37 -4.42
N ASN A 133 -12.98 -10.35 -5.26
CA ASN A 133 -11.63 -10.51 -5.80
C ASN A 133 -11.26 -9.41 -6.80
N GLU A 134 -12.21 -8.91 -7.59
CA GLU A 134 -11.95 -7.80 -8.53
C GLU A 134 -11.66 -6.50 -7.79
N LEU A 135 -12.37 -6.27 -6.67
CA LEU A 135 -12.12 -5.11 -5.82
C LEU A 135 -10.76 -5.19 -5.14
N ALA A 136 -10.41 -6.35 -4.57
CA ALA A 136 -9.10 -6.59 -3.98
C ALA A 136 -7.97 -6.46 -5.03
N GLU A 137 -8.17 -6.98 -6.23
CA GLU A 137 -7.22 -6.89 -7.36
C GLU A 137 -6.98 -5.43 -7.76
N THR A 138 -8.06 -4.63 -7.80
CA THR A 138 -7.98 -3.20 -8.09
C THR A 138 -7.12 -2.47 -7.06
N VAL A 139 -7.28 -2.78 -5.77
CA VAL A 139 -6.45 -2.20 -4.70
C VAL A 139 -5.00 -2.66 -4.81
N LEU A 140 -4.75 -3.95 -5.03
CA LEU A 140 -3.38 -4.49 -5.15
C LEU A 140 -2.64 -3.91 -6.36
N ALA A 141 -3.31 -3.79 -7.50
CA ALA A 141 -2.77 -3.15 -8.71
C ALA A 141 -2.52 -1.64 -8.53
N ALA A 142 -3.40 -0.93 -7.81
CA ALA A 142 -3.18 0.47 -7.47
C ALA A 142 -1.98 0.64 -6.52
N PHE A 143 -1.90 -0.16 -5.46
CA PHE A 143 -0.78 -0.15 -4.52
C PHE A 143 0.55 -0.44 -5.20
N ARG A 144 0.61 -1.46 -6.08
CA ARG A 144 1.79 -1.75 -6.90
C ARG A 144 2.28 -0.51 -7.65
N ARG A 145 1.40 0.12 -8.44
CA ARG A 145 1.76 1.30 -9.25
C ARG A 145 2.22 2.46 -8.38
N SER A 146 1.58 2.67 -7.24
CA SER A 146 1.97 3.71 -6.27
C SER A 146 3.32 3.42 -5.63
N ALA A 147 3.63 2.16 -5.32
CA ALA A 147 4.92 1.75 -4.78
C ALA A 147 6.04 1.87 -5.83
N GLU A 148 5.79 1.51 -7.10
CA GLU A 148 6.72 1.75 -8.22
C GLU A 148 7.02 3.26 -8.41
N ALA A 149 6.02 4.13 -8.15
CA ALA A 149 6.19 5.57 -8.26
C ALA A 149 7.07 6.18 -7.15
N LEU A 150 7.25 5.50 -6.00
CA LEU A 150 8.09 6.00 -4.90
C LEU A 150 9.56 6.16 -5.30
N ALA A 151 10.05 5.35 -6.25
CA ALA A 151 11.42 5.41 -6.75
C ALA A 151 11.68 6.63 -7.66
N ARG A 152 10.62 7.35 -8.08
CA ARG A 152 10.76 8.54 -8.93
C ARG A 152 11.15 9.76 -8.07
N PRO A 153 12.02 10.66 -8.57
CA PRO A 153 12.37 11.92 -7.91
C PRO A 153 11.13 12.77 -7.56
#